data_AF-A0A537S6K3-F1
#
_entry.id   AF-A0A537S6K3-F1
#
_cell.length_a   1.000
_cell.length_b   1.000
_cell.length_c   1.000
_cell.angle_alpha   90.00
_cell.angle_beta   90.00
_cell.angle_gamma   90.00
#
_symmetry.space_group_name_H-M   'P 1'
#
loop_
_entity.id
_entity.type
_entity.pdbx_description
1 polymer ?
#
loop_
_entity_poly.entity_id
_entity_poly.type
_entity_poly.pdbx_seq_one_letter_code
_entity_poly.pdbx_strand_id
1 'polypeptide(L)'
;MSVWNALRLRLGAAASRRVSPYRDADERPLEDEGQGRDPRRLFLVVGLGALSWVATYVGMLELIESNLGDLPFIHKVIIGFSVAMLMTMIIWLLDKMFAPTDAFTKACYIAGYLFLSVISVGFGFGFYWKVLESRGEASRSAESAITQVQTALFAASTRLEQLQSTLDQLTTVSSEKAVVERDSGKSCPNSGPGDGPRRKMREEDAGRFKFASDFVKGRIGTVKSDMAALDGDLQKIVKDDRSVIDARTGNRNEFLRGISRKLDLTVTGFNAFRSDPQLKQIRIDLADRAEKTTITGAKGVVISCPDGQLQMALRGVVRAIDQLPELSKPQIAAVEGSEATIEAFRRLTTTFFGLLTFKLPPSADELRELQRKAVQSVEGSGQAGAPGAVLRPAFAEQAAGLAKRDYVPLAVAVFVDLCLLLVSIGRPVNQFMGLERSMREA
;
A
#
# COMPACT_ATOMS: atom_id res chain seq x y z
N MET A 1 43.56 -35.36 -44.14
CA MET A 1 44.00 -35.62 -42.76
C MET A 1 45.50 -35.33 -42.68
N SER A 2 46.07 -34.44 -41.89
CA SER A 2 45.59 -33.41 -40.96
C SER A 2 46.68 -32.32 -40.94
N VAL A 3 46.27 -31.05 -41.00
CA VAL A 3 47.10 -29.83 -41.01
C VAL A 3 48.03 -29.71 -39.78
N TRP A 4 47.82 -30.57 -38.78
CA TRP A 4 48.61 -30.64 -37.55
C TRP A 4 50.05 -31.15 -37.70
N ASN A 5 50.38 -31.93 -38.73
CA ASN A 5 51.76 -32.42 -38.93
C ASN A 5 52.68 -31.38 -39.61
N ALA A 6 52.12 -30.36 -40.26
CA ALA A 6 52.88 -29.32 -40.95
C ALA A 6 53.39 -28.19 -40.02
N LEU A 7 52.79 -28.02 -38.84
CA LEU A 7 53.21 -26.97 -37.89
C LEU A 7 54.35 -27.41 -36.96
N ARG A 8 54.53 -28.72 -36.76
CA ARG A 8 55.60 -29.30 -35.92
C ARG A 8 57.00 -29.19 -36.56
N LEU A 9 57.06 -28.93 -37.86
CA LEU A 9 58.29 -28.82 -38.66
C LEU A 9 58.83 -27.38 -38.82
N ARG A 10 58.12 -26.37 -38.30
CA ARG A 10 58.62 -24.98 -38.23
C ARG A 10 59.34 -24.64 -36.91
N LEU A 11 59.45 -25.60 -36.00
CA LEU A 11 60.31 -25.57 -34.82
C LEU A 11 61.43 -26.60 -35.00
N GLY A 12 62.61 -26.18 -35.47
CA GLY A 12 63.82 -27.01 -35.33
C GLY A 12 64.81 -27.03 -36.48
N ALA A 13 65.38 -25.87 -36.84
CA ALA A 13 66.69 -25.73 -37.51
C ALA A 13 66.96 -24.21 -37.60
N ALA A 14 68.10 -23.62 -37.29
CA ALA A 14 69.45 -24.07 -36.99
C ALA A 14 70.15 -22.83 -36.36
N ALA A 15 70.82 -22.95 -35.22
CA ALA A 15 72.25 -23.27 -35.10
C ALA A 15 73.18 -22.04 -35.09
N SER A 16 73.88 -21.86 -33.96
CA SER A 16 75.27 -21.38 -33.85
C SER A 16 75.66 -21.34 -32.36
N ARG A 17 76.10 -22.46 -31.77
CA ARG A 17 77.52 -22.75 -31.44
C ARG A 17 78.43 -21.54 -31.19
N ARG A 18 78.80 -21.31 -29.93
CA ARG A 18 80.19 -21.46 -29.47
C ARG A 18 80.29 -21.55 -27.93
N VAL A 19 81.22 -22.40 -27.50
CA VAL A 19 81.52 -22.81 -26.13
C VAL A 19 82.50 -21.82 -25.48
N SER A 20 82.25 -21.50 -24.19
CA SER A 20 83.14 -21.33 -23.02
C SER A 20 84.64 -21.01 -23.26
N PRO A 21 85.38 -20.25 -22.40
CA PRO A 21 85.33 -20.35 -20.93
C PRO A 21 85.70 -19.11 -20.09
N TYR A 22 85.60 -19.25 -18.76
CA TYR A 22 86.35 -18.55 -17.69
C TYR A 22 85.55 -17.65 -16.72
N ARG A 23 85.48 -18.14 -15.47
CA ARG A 23 85.65 -17.44 -14.18
C ARG A 23 84.42 -16.85 -13.48
N ASP A 24 84.20 -17.39 -12.29
CA ASP A 24 83.36 -16.89 -11.20
C ASP A 24 83.68 -15.43 -10.84
N ALA A 25 82.64 -14.59 -10.76
CA ALA A 25 82.49 -13.49 -9.80
C ALA A 25 81.07 -12.87 -9.91
N ASP A 26 80.49 -12.61 -8.75
CA ASP A 26 79.43 -11.64 -8.44
C ASP A 26 77.97 -11.95 -8.82
N GLU A 27 77.28 -12.52 -7.82
CA GLU A 27 76.08 -11.96 -7.20
C GLU A 27 75.31 -10.90 -8.02
N ARG A 28 74.15 -11.29 -8.58
CA ARG A 28 72.98 -10.42 -8.58
C ARG A 28 71.72 -11.21 -8.21
N PRO A 29 70.90 -10.71 -7.28
CA PRO A 29 70.02 -11.54 -6.47
C PRO A 29 68.73 -11.89 -7.21
N LEU A 30 68.15 -13.01 -6.77
CA LEU A 30 66.75 -13.37 -6.94
C LEU A 30 65.86 -12.17 -6.59
N GLU A 31 65.14 -11.63 -7.57
CA GLU A 31 63.97 -10.78 -7.29
C GLU A 31 62.84 -11.68 -6.81
N ASP A 32 62.86 -11.96 -5.51
CA ASP A 32 61.65 -12.24 -4.73
C ASP A 32 61.28 -10.95 -3.97
N GLU A 33 60.00 -10.86 -3.61
CA GLU A 33 59.37 -9.85 -2.74
C GLU A 33 58.91 -8.52 -3.35
N GLY A 34 57.58 -8.38 -3.53
CA GLY A 34 56.96 -7.06 -3.60
C GLY A 34 55.68 -6.88 -4.42
N GLN A 35 54.79 -7.88 -4.57
CA GLN A 35 53.42 -7.60 -5.05
C GLN A 35 52.66 -6.85 -3.93
N GLY A 36 52.93 -5.55 -3.81
CA GLY A 36 52.44 -4.67 -2.77
C GLY A 36 50.91 -4.60 -2.72
N ARG A 37 50.40 -4.58 -1.49
CA ARG A 37 49.00 -4.24 -1.15
C ARG A 37 48.55 -3.02 -1.96
N ASP A 38 47.64 -3.18 -2.92
CA ASP A 38 47.01 -2.04 -3.61
C ASP A 38 46.08 -1.31 -2.61
N PRO A 39 46.49 -0.15 -2.06
CA PRO A 39 45.77 0.48 -0.95
C PRO A 39 44.40 1.01 -1.39
N ARG A 40 44.24 1.30 -2.69
CA ARG A 40 42.96 1.75 -3.26
C ARG A 40 41.93 0.63 -3.24
N ARG A 41 42.36 -0.60 -3.53
CA ARG A 41 41.47 -1.78 -3.46
C ARG A 41 41.13 -2.15 -2.03
N LEU A 42 42.11 -2.10 -1.12
CA LEU A 42 41.85 -2.31 0.30
C LEU A 42 40.82 -1.30 0.83
N PHE A 43 40.99 -0.01 0.47
CA PHE A 43 40.04 1.04 0.82
C PHE A 43 38.64 0.80 0.23
N LEU A 44 38.54 0.37 -1.03
CA LEU A 44 37.25 0.04 -1.67
C LEU A 44 36.56 -1.16 -1.02
N VAL A 45 37.29 -2.22 -0.70
CA VAL A 45 36.73 -3.41 -0.01
C VAL A 45 36.25 -3.05 1.38
N VAL A 46 37.06 -2.31 2.15
CA VAL A 46 36.69 -1.88 3.50
C VAL A 46 35.51 -0.90 3.44
N GLY A 47 35.51 0.04 2.50
CA GLY A 47 34.44 1.01 2.32
C GLY A 47 33.11 0.38 1.89
N LEU A 48 33.11 -0.45 0.84
CA LEU A 48 31.91 -1.18 0.40
C LEU A 48 31.46 -2.20 1.45
N GLY A 49 32.40 -2.87 2.12
CA GLY A 49 32.12 -3.80 3.21
C GLY A 49 31.46 -3.11 4.39
N ALA A 50 31.93 -1.91 4.77
CA ALA A 50 31.31 -1.10 5.81
C ALA A 50 29.93 -0.59 5.41
N LEU A 51 29.74 -0.15 4.15
CA LEU A 51 28.43 0.29 3.67
C LEU A 51 27.40 -0.85 3.65
N SER A 52 27.78 -2.02 3.15
CA SER A 52 26.90 -3.19 3.17
C SER A 52 26.66 -3.69 4.59
N TRP A 53 27.65 -3.62 5.48
CA TRP A 53 27.46 -3.90 6.92
C TRP A 53 26.43 -2.95 7.55
N VAL A 54 26.55 -1.63 7.34
CA VAL A 54 25.58 -0.64 7.86
C VAL A 54 24.18 -0.90 7.31
N ALA A 55 24.05 -1.14 6.00
CA ALA A 55 22.76 -1.40 5.37
C ALA A 55 22.11 -2.69 5.93
N THR A 56 22.88 -3.77 6.02
CA THR A 56 22.43 -5.07 6.54
C THR A 56 22.07 -4.97 8.03
N TYR A 57 22.88 -4.25 8.80
CA TYR A 57 22.66 -4.03 10.23
C TYR A 57 21.36 -3.25 10.50
N VAL A 58 21.18 -2.11 9.83
CA VAL A 58 19.98 -1.28 10.00
C VAL A 58 18.74 -2.02 9.53
N GLY A 59 18.81 -2.71 8.38
CA GLY A 59 17.71 -3.53 7.88
C GLY A 59 17.31 -4.67 8.82
N MET A 60 18.30 -5.34 9.43
CA MET A 60 18.04 -6.39 10.43
C MET A 60 17.45 -5.82 11.72
N LEU A 61 17.96 -4.68 12.21
CA LEU A 61 17.41 -4.03 13.40
C LEU A 61 15.92 -3.69 13.23
N GLU A 62 15.54 -3.17 12.07
CA GLU A 62 14.14 -2.84 11.81
C GLU A 62 13.22 -4.07 11.83
N LEU A 63 13.69 -5.19 11.28
CA LEU A 63 12.93 -6.44 11.31
C LEU A 63 12.76 -6.97 12.75
N ILE A 64 13.78 -6.80 13.61
CA ILE A 64 13.73 -7.30 14.98
C ILE A 64 12.92 -6.35 15.87
N GLU A 65 13.15 -5.03 15.80
CA GLU A 65 12.40 -4.03 16.57
C GLU A 65 10.91 -4.04 16.27
N SER A 66 10.54 -4.33 15.01
CA SER A 66 9.14 -4.41 14.62
C SER A 66 8.42 -5.67 15.06
N ASN A 67 9.14 -6.77 15.31
CA ASN A 67 8.57 -8.03 15.83
C ASN A 67 8.60 -8.11 17.35
N LEU A 68 9.65 -7.59 17.99
CA LEU A 68 9.92 -7.76 19.43
C LEU A 68 9.71 -6.47 20.25
N GLY A 69 9.46 -5.34 19.58
CA GLY A 69 9.40 -4.02 20.23
C GLY A 69 10.78 -3.40 20.41
N ASP A 70 10.84 -2.33 21.20
CA ASP A 70 12.08 -1.56 21.37
C ASP A 70 13.17 -2.40 22.05
N LEU A 71 14.33 -2.48 21.40
CA LEU A 71 15.44 -3.32 21.84
C LEU A 71 16.39 -2.53 22.75
N PRO A 72 16.82 -3.09 23.88
CA PRO A 72 17.87 -2.49 24.70
C PRO A 72 19.13 -2.28 23.88
N PHE A 73 19.85 -1.18 24.13
CA PHE A 73 21.09 -0.83 23.42
C PHE A 73 22.10 -1.98 23.32
N ILE A 74 22.22 -2.79 24.38
CA ILE A 74 23.11 -3.96 24.42
C ILE A 74 22.78 -4.97 23.30
N HIS A 75 21.50 -5.23 23.05
CA HIS A 75 21.08 -6.14 21.98
C HIS A 75 21.44 -5.58 20.60
N LYS A 76 21.30 -4.25 20.41
CA LYS A 76 21.68 -3.59 19.15
C LYS A 76 23.17 -3.73 18.87
N VAL A 77 24.03 -3.70 19.89
CA VAL A 77 25.49 -3.92 19.74
C VAL A 77 25.80 -5.37 19.40
N ILE A 78 25.17 -6.34 20.09
CA ILE A 78 25.36 -7.78 19.82
C ILE A 78 24.95 -8.14 18.38
N ILE A 79 23.81 -7.62 17.92
CA ILE A 79 23.35 -7.80 16.55
C ILE A 79 24.36 -7.18 15.56
N GLY A 80 24.85 -5.97 15.82
CA GLY A 80 25.82 -5.30 14.95
C GLY A 80 27.13 -6.07 14.80
N PHE A 81 27.63 -6.63 15.90
CA PHE A 81 28.81 -7.50 15.90
C PHE A 81 28.55 -8.80 15.13
N SER A 82 27.37 -9.39 15.28
CA SER A 82 27.00 -10.63 14.58
C SER A 82 26.91 -10.42 13.07
N VAL A 83 26.33 -9.29 12.63
CA VAL A 83 26.30 -8.90 11.20
C VAL A 83 27.70 -8.61 10.67
N ALA A 84 28.58 -7.99 11.47
CA ALA A 84 29.98 -7.77 11.08
C ALA A 84 30.74 -9.09 10.86
N MET A 85 30.53 -10.08 11.74
CA MET A 85 31.09 -11.42 11.59
C MET A 85 30.57 -12.12 10.32
N LEU A 86 29.27 -12.01 10.04
CA LEU A 86 28.67 -12.51 8.81
C LEU A 86 29.30 -11.84 7.57
N MET A 87 29.48 -10.52 7.60
CA MET A 87 30.08 -9.77 6.49
C MET A 87 31.54 -10.19 6.24
N THR A 88 32.28 -10.42 7.31
CA THR A 88 33.65 -10.95 7.25
C THR A 88 33.67 -12.35 6.62
N MET A 89 32.67 -13.17 6.95
CA MET A 89 32.49 -14.51 6.37
C MET A 89 32.17 -14.47 4.87
N ILE A 90 31.37 -13.50 4.39
CA ILE A 90 31.13 -13.28 2.96
C ILE A 90 32.43 -12.95 2.22
N ILE A 91 33.23 -12.02 2.76
CA ILE A 91 34.52 -11.63 2.17
C ILE A 91 35.49 -12.81 2.16
N TRP A 92 35.48 -13.65 3.20
CA TRP A 92 36.29 -14.85 3.28
C TRP A 92 35.87 -15.93 2.28
N LEU A 93 34.56 -16.16 2.10
CA LEU A 93 34.05 -17.11 1.10
C LEU A 93 34.38 -16.67 -0.33
N LEU A 94 34.29 -15.37 -0.62
CA LEU A 94 34.74 -14.81 -1.89
C LEU A 94 36.22 -15.10 -2.14
N ASP A 95 37.07 -14.97 -1.12
CA ASP A 95 38.49 -15.29 -1.21
C ASP A 95 38.73 -16.77 -1.53
N LYS A 96 38.03 -17.67 -0.83
CA LYS A 96 38.13 -19.13 -1.04
C LYS A 96 37.56 -19.59 -2.38
N MET A 97 36.57 -18.88 -2.92
CA MET A 97 35.97 -19.20 -4.23
C MET A 97 36.96 -19.06 -5.39
N PHE A 98 37.96 -18.16 -5.29
CA PHE A 98 38.98 -17.95 -6.32
C PHE A 98 40.28 -18.72 -6.06
N ALA A 99 40.41 -19.41 -4.92
CA ALA A 99 41.53 -20.29 -4.65
C ALA A 99 41.49 -21.57 -5.52
N PRO A 100 42.63 -22.11 -5.96
CA PRO A 100 42.68 -23.37 -6.71
C PRO A 100 42.26 -24.53 -5.80
N THR A 101 40.99 -24.94 -5.92
CA THR A 101 40.35 -25.98 -5.11
C THR A 101 39.59 -26.96 -6.02
N ASP A 102 39.24 -28.12 -5.48
CA ASP A 102 38.45 -29.12 -6.20
C ASP A 102 37.07 -28.58 -6.57
N ALA A 103 36.52 -29.06 -7.70
CA ALA A 103 35.30 -28.50 -8.30
C ALA A 103 34.09 -28.60 -7.36
N PHE A 104 33.99 -29.67 -6.57
CA PHE A 104 32.93 -29.84 -5.59
C PHE A 104 33.03 -28.83 -4.43
N THR A 105 34.23 -28.65 -3.87
CA THR A 105 34.49 -27.67 -2.81
C THR A 105 34.22 -26.24 -3.30
N LYS A 106 34.62 -25.94 -4.54
CA LYS A 106 34.33 -24.66 -5.18
C LYS A 106 32.83 -24.44 -5.38
N ALA A 107 32.08 -25.48 -5.79
CA ALA A 107 30.62 -25.41 -5.88
C ALA A 107 29.97 -25.16 -4.51
N CYS A 108 30.45 -25.80 -3.44
CA CYS A 108 29.99 -25.52 -2.08
C CYS A 108 30.25 -24.07 -1.64
N TYR A 109 31.42 -23.49 -1.96
CA TYR A 109 31.71 -22.09 -1.68
C TYR A 109 30.83 -21.13 -2.47
N ILE A 110 30.58 -21.42 -3.75
CA ILE A 110 29.65 -20.65 -4.59
C ILE A 110 28.23 -20.70 -4.00
N ALA A 111 27.76 -21.89 -3.60
CA ALA A 111 26.44 -22.04 -3.00
C ALA A 111 26.32 -21.29 -1.66
N GLY A 112 27.34 -21.39 -0.79
CA GLY A 112 27.40 -20.66 0.47
C GLY A 112 27.44 -19.15 0.27
N TYR A 113 28.21 -18.66 -0.71
CA TYR A 113 28.25 -17.25 -1.07
C TYR A 113 26.89 -16.74 -1.58
N LEU A 114 26.25 -17.46 -2.49
CA LEU A 114 24.92 -17.11 -3.00
C LEU A 114 23.88 -17.05 -1.87
N PHE A 115 23.91 -18.03 -0.96
CA PHE A 115 23.03 -18.06 0.19
C PHE A 115 23.20 -16.84 1.10
N LEU A 116 24.44 -16.51 1.48
CA LEU A 116 24.71 -15.33 2.31
C LEU A 116 24.42 -14.01 1.59
N SER A 117 24.66 -13.94 0.28
CA SER A 117 24.37 -12.75 -0.53
C SER A 117 22.87 -12.50 -0.63
N VAL A 118 22.06 -13.54 -0.78
CA VAL A 118 20.58 -13.42 -0.74
C VAL A 118 20.12 -12.80 0.58
N ILE A 119 20.69 -13.27 1.70
CA ILE A 119 20.35 -12.75 3.04
C ILE A 119 20.82 -11.29 3.18
N SER A 120 22.04 -10.99 2.75
CA SER A 120 22.62 -9.64 2.73
C SER A 120 21.75 -8.67 1.93
N VAL A 121 21.43 -9.00 0.68
CA VAL A 121 20.54 -8.21 -0.19
C VAL A 121 19.15 -8.06 0.42
N GLY A 122 18.61 -9.10 1.05
CA GLY A 122 17.30 -9.06 1.70
C GLY A 122 17.23 -8.06 2.86
N PHE A 123 18.26 -8.01 3.70
CA PHE A 123 18.34 -7.02 4.78
C PHE A 123 18.72 -5.62 4.26
N GLY A 124 19.66 -5.53 3.31
CA GLY A 124 20.04 -4.27 2.66
C GLY A 124 18.86 -3.62 1.93
N PHE A 125 17.98 -4.41 1.32
CA PHE A 125 16.72 -3.95 0.75
C PHE A 125 15.87 -3.19 1.79
N GLY A 126 15.76 -3.71 3.02
CA GLY A 126 15.00 -3.04 4.07
C GLY A 126 15.55 -1.65 4.43
N PHE A 127 16.87 -1.52 4.49
CA PHE A 127 17.52 -0.22 4.69
C PHE A 127 17.24 0.76 3.54
N TYR A 128 17.46 0.36 2.29
CA TYR A 128 17.23 1.22 1.14
C TYR A 128 15.74 1.57 0.96
N TRP A 129 14.85 0.64 1.31
CA TRP A 129 13.41 0.87 1.34
C TRP A 129 13.05 2.04 2.27
N LYS A 130 13.60 2.02 3.49
CA LYS A 130 13.41 3.11 4.44
C LYS A 130 14.02 4.41 3.96
N VAL A 131 15.26 4.40 3.49
CA VAL A 131 15.97 5.63 3.11
C VAL A 131 15.33 6.32 1.91
N LEU A 132 14.86 5.54 0.93
CA LEU A 132 14.36 6.08 -0.34
C LEU A 132 12.85 6.34 -0.33
N GLU A 133 12.03 5.48 0.32
CA GLU A 133 10.58 5.53 0.15
C GLU A 133 9.82 5.98 1.41
N SER A 134 10.36 5.78 2.63
CA SER A 134 9.58 5.95 3.88
C SER A 134 9.13 7.37 4.21
N ARG A 135 9.71 8.41 3.60
CA ARG A 135 9.44 9.81 3.97
C ARG A 135 8.54 10.58 3.00
N GLY A 136 8.37 10.09 1.76
CA GLY A 136 7.73 10.87 0.70
C GLY A 136 6.39 10.32 0.20
N GLU A 137 6.15 9.01 0.30
CA GLU A 137 5.06 8.37 -0.46
C GLU A 137 3.85 7.98 0.40
N ALA A 138 4.02 7.55 1.65
CA ALA A 138 2.89 7.18 2.51
C ALA A 138 1.96 8.38 2.77
N SER A 139 2.54 9.59 2.90
CA SER A 139 1.81 10.86 2.96
C SER A 139 1.08 11.15 1.65
N ARG A 140 1.76 11.08 0.48
CA ARG A 140 1.14 11.32 -0.83
C ARG A 140 0.04 10.32 -1.20
N SER A 141 0.24 9.05 -0.87
CA SER A 141 -0.73 7.98 -1.12
C SER A 141 -1.96 8.16 -0.25
N ALA A 142 -1.76 8.42 1.06
CA ALA A 142 -2.84 8.75 1.97
C ALA A 142 -3.56 10.04 1.53
N GLU A 143 -2.85 11.10 1.17
CA GLU A 143 -3.41 12.34 0.64
C GLU A 143 -4.29 12.10 -0.58
N SER A 144 -3.84 11.30 -1.56
CA SER A 144 -4.64 11.02 -2.76
C SER A 144 -5.90 10.21 -2.45
N ALA A 145 -5.80 9.19 -1.58
CA ALA A 145 -6.91 8.35 -1.18
C ALA A 145 -7.95 9.16 -0.38
N ILE A 146 -7.50 10.02 0.52
CA ILE A 146 -8.38 10.90 1.30
C ILE A 146 -9.05 11.93 0.39
N THR A 147 -8.31 12.56 -0.53
CA THR A 147 -8.86 13.54 -1.49
C THR A 147 -9.93 12.92 -2.39
N GLN A 148 -9.74 11.67 -2.83
CA GLN A 148 -10.73 10.94 -3.61
C GLN A 148 -12.04 10.75 -2.83
N VAL A 149 -11.95 10.29 -1.58
CA VAL A 149 -13.15 10.09 -0.74
C VAL A 149 -13.80 11.42 -0.38
N GLN A 150 -13.02 12.45 -0.09
CA GLN A 150 -13.52 13.80 0.19
C GLN A 150 -14.33 14.34 -1.00
N THR A 151 -13.82 14.18 -2.23
CA THR A 151 -14.52 14.59 -3.46
C THR A 151 -15.83 13.83 -3.63
N ALA A 152 -15.83 12.52 -3.38
CA ALA A 152 -17.03 11.70 -3.46
C ALA A 152 -18.08 12.10 -2.40
N LEU A 153 -17.64 12.38 -1.17
CA LEU A 153 -18.49 12.86 -0.08
C LEU A 153 -19.07 14.24 -0.37
N PHE A 154 -18.30 15.16 -0.95
CA PHE A 154 -18.80 16.47 -1.38
C PHE A 154 -19.89 16.32 -2.43
N ALA A 155 -19.65 15.52 -3.47
CA ALA A 155 -20.64 15.26 -4.50
C ALA A 155 -21.92 14.63 -3.94
N ALA A 156 -21.79 13.70 -2.98
CA ALA A 156 -22.93 13.09 -2.30
C ALA A 156 -23.70 14.10 -1.43
N SER A 157 -22.99 14.94 -0.67
CA SER A 157 -23.58 16.00 0.16
C SER A 157 -24.38 16.99 -0.69
N THR A 158 -23.83 17.46 -1.81
CA THR A 158 -24.54 18.38 -2.73
C THR A 158 -25.82 17.76 -3.31
N ARG A 159 -25.82 16.46 -3.62
CA ARG A 159 -27.05 15.78 -4.07
C ARG A 159 -28.13 15.75 -2.98
N LEU A 160 -27.72 15.52 -1.73
CA LEU A 160 -28.65 15.56 -0.59
C LEU A 160 -29.17 16.98 -0.34
N GLU A 161 -28.35 18.02 -0.48
CA GLU A 161 -28.79 19.42 -0.39
C GLU A 161 -29.81 19.76 -1.47
N GLN A 162 -29.59 19.32 -2.71
CA GLN A 162 -30.56 19.50 -3.79
C GLN A 162 -31.88 18.78 -3.50
N LEU A 163 -31.83 17.56 -2.95
CA LEU A 163 -32.99 16.80 -2.50
C LEU A 163 -33.76 17.57 -1.41
N GLN A 164 -33.05 18.05 -0.39
CA GLN A 164 -33.62 18.85 0.71
C GLN A 164 -34.26 20.14 0.20
N SER A 165 -33.58 20.89 -0.67
CA SER A 165 -34.13 22.10 -1.28
C SER A 165 -35.42 21.83 -2.06
N THR A 166 -35.48 20.71 -2.80
CA THR A 166 -36.68 20.31 -3.53
C THR A 166 -37.83 19.96 -2.58
N LEU A 167 -37.56 19.25 -1.49
CA LEU A 167 -38.56 18.92 -0.46
C LEU A 167 -39.09 20.17 0.27
N ASP A 168 -38.23 21.15 0.53
CA ASP A 168 -38.63 22.45 1.10
C ASP A 168 -39.53 23.22 0.12
N GLN A 169 -39.17 23.27 -1.16
CA GLN A 169 -40.00 23.89 -2.20
C GLN A 169 -41.37 23.20 -2.29
N LEU A 170 -41.40 21.86 -2.25
CA LEU A 170 -42.65 21.09 -2.25
C LEU A 170 -43.51 21.42 -1.02
N THR A 171 -42.89 21.58 0.14
CA THR A 171 -43.57 21.97 1.39
C THR A 171 -44.23 23.35 1.22
N THR A 172 -43.50 24.33 0.70
CA THR A 172 -44.02 25.69 0.45
C THR A 172 -45.14 25.70 -0.58
N VAL A 173 -44.96 25.02 -1.72
CA VAL A 173 -45.98 24.98 -2.77
C VAL A 173 -47.26 24.32 -2.27
N SER A 174 -47.16 23.24 -1.48
CA SER A 174 -48.33 22.59 -0.90
C SER A 174 -49.05 23.46 0.12
N SER A 175 -48.31 24.19 0.98
CA SER A 175 -48.92 25.09 1.97
C SER A 175 -49.59 26.30 1.31
N GLU A 176 -48.96 26.90 0.30
CA GLU A 176 -49.56 27.98 -0.49
C GLU A 176 -50.83 27.52 -1.21
N LYS A 177 -50.80 26.32 -1.83
CA LYS A 177 -52.00 25.76 -2.47
C LYS A 177 -53.11 25.44 -1.47
N ALA A 178 -52.78 25.07 -0.22
CA ALA A 178 -53.77 24.92 0.84
C ALA A 178 -54.46 26.25 1.18
N VAL A 179 -53.71 27.34 1.24
CA VAL A 179 -54.25 28.70 1.46
C VAL A 179 -55.13 29.13 0.29
N VAL A 180 -54.68 28.93 -0.95
CA VAL A 180 -55.46 29.23 -2.16
C VAL A 180 -56.77 28.45 -2.18
N GLU A 181 -56.75 27.18 -1.78
CA GLU A 181 -57.96 26.35 -1.70
C GLU A 181 -58.93 26.87 -0.63
N ARG A 182 -58.41 27.28 0.54
CA ARG A 182 -59.23 27.89 1.59
C ARG A 182 -59.91 29.18 1.13
N ASP A 183 -59.14 30.06 0.49
CA ASP A 183 -59.58 31.44 0.23
C ASP A 183 -60.38 31.55 -1.08
N SER A 184 -60.05 30.74 -2.10
CA SER A 184 -60.64 30.86 -3.45
C SER A 184 -61.20 29.56 -4.03
N GLY A 185 -60.81 28.40 -3.51
CA GLY A 185 -61.29 27.09 -3.98
C GLY A 185 -60.82 26.70 -5.37
N LYS A 186 -59.77 27.31 -5.94
CA LYS A 186 -59.35 27.06 -7.33
C LYS A 186 -58.05 26.27 -7.44
N SER A 187 -57.62 25.57 -6.40
CA SER A 187 -56.37 24.79 -6.44
C SER A 187 -56.48 23.52 -7.31
N CYS A 188 -57.71 23.08 -7.61
CA CYS A 188 -58.03 21.92 -8.42
C CYS A 188 -59.24 22.24 -9.33
N PRO A 189 -59.48 21.49 -10.42
CA PRO A 189 -60.71 21.63 -11.20
C PRO A 189 -61.97 21.42 -10.34
N ASN A 190 -62.97 22.29 -10.48
CA ASN A 190 -64.26 22.18 -9.77
C ASN A 190 -64.15 22.16 -8.23
N SER A 191 -63.24 22.92 -7.62
CA SER A 191 -63.29 23.18 -6.16
C SER A 191 -64.02 24.48 -5.84
N GLY A 192 -64.57 24.54 -4.63
CA GLY A 192 -65.10 25.76 -4.02
C GLY A 192 -64.27 26.13 -2.78
N PRO A 193 -64.28 27.40 -2.36
CA PRO A 193 -63.50 27.86 -1.20
C PRO A 193 -63.98 27.21 0.10
N GLY A 194 -63.06 27.08 1.06
CA GLY A 194 -63.34 26.63 2.43
C GLY A 194 -62.54 25.41 2.90
N ASP A 195 -62.96 24.84 4.03
CA ASP A 195 -62.25 23.77 4.75
C ASP A 195 -62.62 22.37 4.25
N GLY A 196 -62.46 22.17 2.94
CA GLY A 196 -62.75 20.92 2.27
C GLY A 196 -61.64 19.85 2.43
N PRO A 197 -61.93 18.60 2.04
CA PRO A 197 -60.95 17.51 1.98
C PRO A 197 -59.69 17.82 1.15
N ARG A 198 -59.81 18.70 0.14
CA ARG A 198 -58.69 19.13 -0.72
C ARG A 198 -57.67 19.98 0.05
N ARG A 199 -58.13 20.95 0.86
CA ARG A 199 -57.27 21.74 1.75
C ARG A 199 -56.51 20.84 2.71
N LYS A 200 -57.22 19.93 3.39
CA LYS A 200 -56.61 18.98 4.35
C LYS A 200 -55.54 18.11 3.70
N MET A 201 -55.80 17.58 2.51
CA MET A 201 -54.80 16.82 1.74
C MET A 201 -53.54 17.65 1.47
N ARG A 202 -53.66 18.93 1.09
CA ARG A 202 -52.51 19.81 0.85
C ARG A 202 -51.71 20.11 2.11
N GLU A 203 -52.38 20.27 3.25
CA GLU A 203 -51.72 20.43 4.55
C GLU A 203 -51.01 19.15 5.01
N GLU A 204 -51.63 17.99 4.81
CA GLU A 204 -51.01 16.69 5.08
C GLU A 204 -49.79 16.45 4.18
N ASP A 205 -49.88 16.76 2.88
CA ASP A 205 -48.76 16.71 1.94
C ASP A 205 -47.61 17.61 2.41
N ALA A 206 -47.91 18.86 2.77
CA ALA A 206 -46.90 19.78 3.30
C ALA A 206 -46.24 19.23 4.58
N GLY A 207 -47.00 18.63 5.48
CA GLY A 207 -46.47 17.98 6.68
C GLY A 207 -45.52 16.82 6.36
N ARG A 208 -45.87 15.96 5.40
CA ARG A 208 -45.04 14.83 4.95
C ARG A 208 -43.75 15.30 4.29
N PHE A 209 -43.83 16.30 3.40
CA PHE A 209 -42.66 16.85 2.72
C PHE A 209 -41.72 17.53 3.70
N LYS A 210 -42.27 18.25 4.69
CA LYS A 210 -41.48 18.86 5.76
C LYS A 210 -40.74 17.82 6.59
N PHE A 211 -41.43 16.75 7.01
CA PHE A 211 -40.80 15.65 7.74
C PHE A 211 -39.65 15.01 6.96
N ALA A 212 -39.88 14.73 5.67
CA ALA A 212 -38.85 14.19 4.79
C ALA A 212 -37.66 15.16 4.65
N SER A 213 -37.93 16.46 4.51
CA SER A 213 -36.89 17.50 4.45
C SER A 213 -36.05 17.54 5.73
N ASP A 214 -36.71 17.59 6.90
CA ASP A 214 -36.04 17.63 8.20
C ASP A 214 -35.19 16.37 8.44
N PHE A 215 -35.67 15.19 8.01
CA PHE A 215 -34.91 13.94 8.08
C PHE A 215 -33.64 13.98 7.22
N VAL A 216 -33.74 14.39 5.96
CA VAL A 216 -32.58 14.53 5.06
C VAL A 216 -31.63 15.61 5.56
N LYS A 217 -32.15 16.74 6.05
CA LYS A 217 -31.39 17.87 6.61
C LYS A 217 -30.55 17.45 7.82
N GLY A 218 -31.11 16.65 8.72
CA GLY A 218 -30.37 16.08 9.85
C GLY A 218 -29.15 15.28 9.39
N ARG A 219 -29.31 14.47 8.33
CA ARG A 219 -28.21 13.68 7.78
C ARG A 219 -27.14 14.52 7.08
N ILE A 220 -27.55 15.54 6.32
CA ILE A 220 -26.62 16.50 5.71
C ILE A 220 -25.77 17.17 6.78
N GLY A 221 -26.39 17.57 7.91
CA GLY A 221 -25.68 18.16 9.04
C GLY A 221 -24.57 17.26 9.59
N THR A 222 -24.86 15.97 9.81
CA THR A 222 -23.85 14.98 10.24
C THR A 222 -22.72 14.84 9.24
N VAL A 223 -23.04 14.64 7.95
CA VAL A 223 -22.02 14.45 6.90
C VAL A 223 -21.13 15.68 6.77
N LYS A 224 -21.70 16.90 6.81
CA LYS A 224 -20.92 18.14 6.79
C LYS A 224 -20.00 18.29 8.01
N SER A 225 -20.47 17.93 9.19
CA SER A 225 -19.66 17.96 10.42
C SER A 225 -18.47 17.01 10.31
N ASP A 226 -18.70 15.79 9.84
CA ASP A 226 -17.64 14.79 9.63
C ASP A 226 -16.61 15.26 8.59
N MET A 227 -17.10 15.84 7.48
CA MET A 227 -16.24 16.39 6.43
C MET A 227 -15.41 17.57 6.90
N ALA A 228 -15.97 18.46 7.73
CA ALA A 228 -15.23 19.58 8.31
C ALA A 228 -14.14 19.09 9.27
N ALA A 229 -14.41 18.05 10.06
CA ALA A 229 -13.40 17.43 10.91
C ALA A 229 -12.28 16.78 10.10
N LEU A 230 -12.60 16.12 8.99
CA LEU A 230 -11.62 15.53 8.07
C LEU A 230 -10.77 16.60 7.36
N ASP A 231 -11.37 17.72 6.93
CA ASP A 231 -10.64 18.85 6.34
C ASP A 231 -9.63 19.45 7.33
N GLY A 232 -10.04 19.61 8.60
CA GLY A 232 -9.16 20.06 9.67
C GLY A 232 -7.95 19.13 9.90
N ASP A 233 -8.14 17.82 9.77
CA ASP A 233 -7.03 16.85 9.89
C ASP A 233 -6.15 16.82 8.63
N LEU A 234 -6.72 16.94 7.44
CA LEU A 234 -5.98 17.07 6.18
C LEU A 234 -5.09 18.30 6.15
N GLN A 235 -5.60 19.45 6.62
CA GLN A 235 -4.81 20.68 6.67
C GLN A 235 -3.56 20.53 7.55
N LYS A 236 -3.60 19.68 8.59
CA LYS A 236 -2.41 19.40 9.41
C LYS A 236 -1.36 18.61 8.62
N ILE A 237 -1.77 17.69 7.75
CA ILE A 237 -0.86 16.97 6.85
C ILE A 237 -0.22 17.95 5.86
N VAL A 238 -1.04 18.77 5.18
CA VAL A 238 -0.58 19.71 4.15
C VAL A 238 0.37 20.76 4.72
N LYS A 239 0.14 21.22 5.95
CA LYS A 239 1.00 22.20 6.64
C LYS A 239 2.25 21.58 7.29
N ASP A 240 2.47 20.29 7.09
CA ASP A 240 3.55 19.51 7.72
C ASP A 240 3.62 19.73 9.24
N ASP A 241 2.46 19.75 9.89
CA ASP A 241 2.37 20.06 11.31
C ASP A 241 3.07 18.97 12.13
N ARG A 242 3.91 19.39 13.08
CA ARG A 242 4.63 18.51 14.00
C ARG A 242 3.69 17.74 14.92
N SER A 243 2.47 18.23 15.14
CA SER A 243 1.45 17.54 15.93
C SER A 243 0.98 16.22 15.31
N VAL A 244 1.23 16.02 14.01
CA VAL A 244 0.89 14.80 13.26
C VAL A 244 1.90 13.68 13.47
N ILE A 245 3.10 14.03 13.95
CA ILE A 245 4.22 13.10 14.16
C ILE A 245 4.20 12.65 15.61
N ASP A 246 4.11 11.34 15.84
CA ASP A 246 4.24 10.79 17.18
C ASP A 246 5.67 11.00 17.69
N ALA A 247 5.80 11.64 18.86
CA ALA A 247 7.08 11.93 19.49
C ALA A 247 7.87 10.68 19.88
N ARG A 248 7.20 9.53 20.05
CA ARG A 248 7.84 8.27 20.47
C ARG A 248 8.37 7.47 19.29
N THR A 249 7.66 7.47 18.16
CA THR A 249 7.99 6.66 16.97
C THR A 249 8.54 7.47 15.81
N GLY A 250 8.34 8.80 15.81
CA GLY A 250 8.78 9.69 14.74
C GLY A 250 8.01 9.53 13.43
N ASN A 251 6.86 8.85 13.43
CA ASN A 251 6.03 8.58 12.25
C ASN A 251 4.59 9.14 12.40
N ARG A 252 3.82 9.13 11.30
CA ARG A 252 2.42 9.61 11.27
C ARG A 252 1.38 8.48 11.30
N ASN A 253 1.79 7.23 11.56
CA ASN A 253 0.92 6.06 11.40
C ASN A 253 -0.32 6.11 12.29
N GLU A 254 -0.19 6.49 13.55
CA GLU A 254 -1.30 6.61 14.50
C GLU A 254 -2.34 7.64 14.01
N PHE A 255 -1.87 8.77 13.48
CA PHE A 255 -2.71 9.81 12.94
C PHE A 255 -3.42 9.38 11.65
N LEU A 256 -2.70 8.75 10.71
CA LEU A 256 -3.28 8.22 9.47
C LEU A 256 -4.31 7.12 9.74
N ARG A 257 -4.06 6.24 10.73
CA ARG A 257 -5.05 5.27 11.22
C ARG A 257 -6.26 5.97 11.83
N GLY A 258 -6.05 7.08 12.54
CA GLY A 258 -7.12 7.96 13.03
C GLY A 258 -8.02 8.48 11.90
N ILE A 259 -7.42 9.06 10.85
CA ILE A 259 -8.16 9.54 9.67
C ILE A 259 -8.88 8.38 8.97
N SER A 260 -8.22 7.24 8.79
CA SER A 260 -8.81 6.05 8.18
C SER A 260 -10.08 5.60 8.93
N ARG A 261 -10.02 5.54 10.27
CA ARG A 261 -11.19 5.23 11.11
C ARG A 261 -12.31 6.24 10.93
N LYS A 262 -12.00 7.55 10.93
CA LYS A 262 -13.01 8.60 10.71
C LYS A 262 -13.67 8.46 9.35
N LEU A 263 -12.89 8.26 8.28
CA LEU A 263 -13.40 8.06 6.93
C LEU A 263 -14.28 6.81 6.82
N ASP A 264 -13.86 5.68 7.40
CA ASP A 264 -14.67 4.45 7.38
C ASP A 264 -16.00 4.65 8.13
N LEU A 265 -16.00 5.36 9.26
CA LEU A 265 -17.22 5.72 9.97
C LEU A 265 -18.14 6.62 9.13
N THR A 266 -17.60 7.64 8.47
CA THR A 266 -18.38 8.55 7.62
C THR A 266 -18.94 7.83 6.39
N VAL A 267 -18.13 7.01 5.70
CA VAL A 267 -18.56 6.21 4.54
C VAL A 267 -19.61 5.16 4.95
N THR A 268 -19.35 4.44 6.04
CA THR A 268 -20.30 3.44 6.58
C THR A 268 -21.60 4.12 7.01
N GLY A 269 -21.52 5.28 7.67
CA GLY A 269 -22.70 6.08 8.01
C GLY A 269 -23.48 6.48 6.75
N PHE A 270 -22.82 7.07 5.76
CA PHE A 270 -23.48 7.47 4.52
C PHE A 270 -24.17 6.28 3.82
N ASN A 271 -23.48 5.16 3.67
CA ASN A 271 -24.05 3.96 3.05
C ASN A 271 -25.21 3.38 3.88
N ALA A 272 -25.11 3.41 5.22
CA ALA A 272 -26.19 3.00 6.11
C ALA A 272 -27.45 3.86 5.90
N PHE A 273 -27.29 5.18 5.72
CA PHE A 273 -28.40 6.09 5.44
C PHE A 273 -29.06 5.80 4.09
N ARG A 274 -28.27 5.54 3.04
CA ARG A 274 -28.81 5.13 1.74
C ARG A 274 -29.68 3.87 1.86
N SER A 275 -29.30 2.95 2.74
CA SER A 275 -30.05 1.71 2.99
C SER A 275 -31.13 1.82 4.07
N ASP A 276 -31.30 2.99 4.70
CA ASP A 276 -32.13 3.19 5.88
C ASP A 276 -33.62 2.85 5.59
N PRO A 277 -34.27 2.03 6.43
CA PRO A 277 -35.69 1.71 6.27
C PRO A 277 -36.60 2.94 6.24
N GLN A 278 -36.29 3.97 7.03
CA GLN A 278 -37.07 5.21 7.07
C GLN A 278 -36.94 6.00 5.77
N LEU A 279 -35.75 6.05 5.17
CA LEU A 279 -35.54 6.68 3.86
C LEU A 279 -36.31 5.92 2.76
N LYS A 280 -36.30 4.59 2.81
CA LYS A 280 -37.08 3.74 1.90
C LYS A 280 -38.58 3.97 2.05
N GLN A 281 -39.06 4.09 3.28
CA GLN A 281 -40.47 4.40 3.55
C GLN A 281 -40.86 5.76 2.97
N ILE A 282 -40.06 6.81 3.23
CA ILE A 282 -40.27 8.15 2.64
C ILE A 282 -40.32 8.06 1.11
N ARG A 283 -39.38 7.32 0.49
CA ARG A 283 -39.35 7.12 -0.96
C ARG A 283 -40.63 6.44 -1.48
N ILE A 284 -41.14 5.43 -0.78
CA ILE A 284 -42.39 4.74 -1.13
C ILE A 284 -43.58 5.69 -1.00
N ASP A 285 -43.68 6.42 0.11
CA ASP A 285 -44.79 7.35 0.38
C ASP A 285 -44.85 8.48 -0.66
N LEU A 286 -43.68 9.00 -1.07
CA LEU A 286 -43.57 10.02 -2.11
C LEU A 286 -43.93 9.47 -3.50
N ALA A 287 -43.53 8.23 -3.80
CA ALA A 287 -43.87 7.57 -5.06
C ALA A 287 -45.38 7.30 -5.17
N ASP A 288 -45.98 6.73 -4.12
CA ASP A 288 -47.42 6.49 -4.03
C ASP A 288 -48.21 7.80 -4.15
N ARG A 289 -47.74 8.86 -3.47
CA ARG A 289 -48.35 10.19 -3.60
C ARG A 289 -48.24 10.78 -5.01
N ALA A 290 -47.14 10.52 -5.72
CA ALA A 290 -46.93 10.99 -7.08
C ALA A 290 -47.86 10.32 -8.11
N GLU A 291 -48.32 9.10 -7.84
CA GLU A 291 -49.23 8.36 -8.72
C GLU A 291 -50.70 8.67 -8.42
N LYS A 292 -51.03 9.02 -7.17
CA LYS A 292 -52.39 9.37 -6.76
C LYS A 292 -52.80 10.76 -7.27
N THR A 293 -53.89 10.78 -8.05
CA THR A 293 -54.60 12.00 -8.51
C THR A 293 -55.96 12.17 -7.84
N THR A 294 -56.38 11.21 -7.02
CA THR A 294 -57.71 11.16 -6.41
C THR A 294 -57.62 11.20 -4.89
N ILE A 295 -58.61 11.81 -4.26
CA ILE A 295 -58.72 12.01 -2.81
C ILE A 295 -60.07 11.45 -2.37
N THR A 296 -60.11 10.79 -1.21
CA THR A 296 -61.39 10.38 -0.60
C THR A 296 -61.99 11.57 0.14
N GLY A 297 -63.11 12.08 -0.36
CA GLY A 297 -63.88 13.16 0.25
C GLY A 297 -64.82 12.68 1.36
N ALA A 298 -65.58 13.62 1.92
CA ALA A 298 -66.63 13.31 2.89
C ALA A 298 -67.66 12.33 2.27
N LYS A 299 -68.10 11.34 3.04
CA LYS A 299 -69.05 10.28 2.63
C LYS A 299 -68.54 9.33 1.53
N GLY A 300 -67.21 9.19 1.36
CA GLY A 300 -66.62 8.20 0.45
C GLY A 300 -66.61 8.60 -1.03
N VAL A 301 -66.95 9.86 -1.35
CA VAL A 301 -66.90 10.39 -2.71
C VAL A 301 -65.44 10.56 -3.14
N VAL A 302 -65.06 9.97 -4.28
CA VAL A 302 -63.72 10.12 -4.85
C VAL A 302 -63.63 11.45 -5.61
N ILE A 303 -62.71 12.31 -5.22
CA ILE A 303 -62.49 13.65 -5.77
C ILE A 303 -61.19 13.65 -6.57
N SER A 304 -61.23 14.01 -7.86
CA SER A 304 -60.02 14.15 -8.67
C SER A 304 -59.39 15.54 -8.51
N CYS A 305 -58.11 15.58 -8.16
CA CYS A 305 -57.26 16.76 -8.18
C CYS A 305 -55.88 16.41 -8.75
N PRO A 306 -55.73 16.42 -10.09
CA PRO A 306 -54.44 16.23 -10.72
C PRO A 306 -53.56 17.48 -10.53
N ASP A 307 -52.31 17.29 -10.12
CA ASP A 307 -51.32 18.36 -9.98
C ASP A 307 -50.02 17.95 -10.67
N GLY A 308 -49.93 18.23 -11.97
CA GLY A 308 -48.80 17.81 -12.80
C GLY A 308 -47.46 18.36 -12.32
N GLN A 309 -47.44 19.57 -11.76
CA GLN A 309 -46.22 20.18 -11.21
C GLN A 309 -45.74 19.42 -9.97
N LEU A 310 -46.66 19.12 -9.04
CA LEU A 310 -46.35 18.35 -7.85
C LEU A 310 -45.89 16.93 -8.20
N GLN A 311 -46.57 16.28 -9.16
CA GLN A 311 -46.22 14.92 -9.60
C GLN A 311 -44.84 14.85 -10.26
N MET A 312 -44.50 15.81 -11.12
CA MET A 312 -43.16 15.86 -11.73
C MET A 312 -42.08 16.07 -10.68
N ALA A 313 -42.30 16.98 -9.73
CA ALA A 313 -41.35 17.25 -8.65
C ALA A 313 -41.17 16.01 -7.73
N LEU A 314 -42.26 15.34 -7.34
CA LEU A 314 -42.19 14.12 -6.53
C LEU A 314 -41.45 12.98 -7.26
N ARG A 315 -41.71 12.78 -8.55
CA ARG A 315 -40.96 11.80 -9.36
C ARG A 315 -39.47 12.14 -9.45
N GLY A 316 -39.14 13.43 -9.50
CA GLY A 316 -37.76 13.92 -9.44
C GLY A 316 -37.09 13.56 -8.11
N VAL A 317 -37.77 13.81 -6.99
CA VAL A 317 -37.30 13.47 -5.63
C VAL A 317 -37.09 11.96 -5.47
N VAL A 318 -38.03 11.14 -5.92
CA VAL A 318 -37.92 9.66 -5.88
C VAL A 318 -36.70 9.20 -6.69
N ARG A 319 -36.51 9.72 -7.90
CA ARG A 319 -35.33 9.41 -8.72
C ARG A 319 -34.03 9.84 -8.05
N ALA A 320 -34.00 11.00 -7.39
CA ALA A 320 -32.84 11.48 -6.68
C ALA A 320 -32.46 10.57 -5.50
N ILE A 321 -33.44 10.03 -4.76
CA ILE A 321 -33.21 9.04 -3.70
C ILE A 321 -32.63 7.74 -4.29
N ASP A 322 -33.20 7.24 -5.39
CA ASP A 322 -32.73 6.00 -6.03
C ASP A 322 -31.29 6.13 -6.54
N GLN A 323 -30.91 7.32 -7.02
CA GLN A 323 -29.59 7.64 -7.60
C GLN A 323 -28.53 8.12 -6.59
N LEU A 324 -28.77 7.97 -5.28
CA LEU A 324 -27.72 8.22 -4.29
C LEU A 324 -26.49 7.32 -4.58
N PRO A 325 -25.26 7.84 -4.64
CA PRO A 325 -24.09 7.02 -4.94
C PRO A 325 -23.81 6.03 -3.80
N GLU A 326 -23.14 4.92 -4.09
CA GLU A 326 -22.50 4.09 -3.06
C GLU A 326 -21.04 4.52 -2.92
N LEU A 327 -20.58 4.70 -1.68
CA LEU A 327 -19.22 5.12 -1.41
C LEU A 327 -18.36 3.90 -1.10
N SER A 328 -17.25 3.75 -1.83
CA SER A 328 -16.26 2.71 -1.57
C SER A 328 -15.45 3.03 -0.32
N LYS A 329 -15.18 2.02 0.52
CA LYS A 329 -14.33 2.18 1.69
C LYS A 329 -12.90 2.54 1.29
N PRO A 330 -12.28 3.57 1.90
CA PRO A 330 -10.92 3.93 1.60
C PRO A 330 -9.95 2.83 2.03
N GLN A 331 -8.98 2.54 1.16
CA GLN A 331 -7.82 1.73 1.51
C GLN A 331 -6.63 2.65 1.76
N ILE A 332 -6.50 3.15 2.99
CA ILE A 332 -5.30 3.88 3.39
C ILE A 332 -4.28 2.84 3.84
N ALA A 333 -3.29 2.58 3.00
CA ALA A 333 -2.09 1.83 3.41
C ALA A 333 -1.26 2.74 4.34
N ALA A 334 -1.66 2.81 5.61
CA ALA A 334 -0.95 3.57 6.65
C ALA A 334 0.30 2.81 7.09
N VAL A 335 1.31 2.75 6.22
CA VAL A 335 2.59 2.11 6.52
C VAL A 335 3.72 3.09 6.23
N GLU A 336 4.11 3.85 7.25
CA GLU A 336 5.39 4.55 7.34
C GLU A 336 6.36 3.79 8.26
N GLY A 337 7.66 3.93 8.01
CA GLY A 337 8.71 3.40 8.88
C GLY A 337 8.83 1.87 8.86
N SER A 338 9.12 1.28 10.01
CA SER A 338 9.49 -0.14 10.16
C SER A 338 8.39 -1.12 9.72
N GLU A 339 7.12 -0.78 9.90
CA GLU A 339 5.99 -1.60 9.41
C GLU A 339 5.96 -1.68 7.87
N ALA A 340 6.35 -0.60 7.18
CA ALA A 340 6.42 -0.57 5.72
C ALA A 340 7.58 -1.46 5.22
N THR A 341 8.70 -1.42 5.93
CA THR A 341 9.86 -2.28 5.68
C THR A 341 9.51 -3.76 5.87
N ILE A 342 8.71 -4.12 6.89
CA ILE A 342 8.24 -5.51 7.09
C ILE A 342 7.37 -5.96 5.93
N GLU A 343 6.40 -5.15 5.53
CA GLU A 343 5.47 -5.52 4.45
C GLU A 343 6.24 -5.68 3.12
N ALA A 344 7.22 -4.82 2.87
CA ALA A 344 8.15 -4.96 1.75
C ALA A 344 9.02 -6.22 1.87
N PHE A 345 9.56 -6.53 3.05
CA PHE A 345 10.34 -7.74 3.31
C PHE A 345 9.49 -9.02 3.18
N ARG A 346 8.22 -8.96 3.60
CA ARG A 346 7.25 -10.04 3.43
C ARG A 346 6.96 -10.28 1.95
N ARG A 347 6.80 -9.22 1.14
CA ARG A 347 6.65 -9.34 -0.33
C ARG A 347 7.90 -9.90 -0.98
N LEU A 348 9.09 -9.47 -0.56
CA LEU A 348 10.37 -9.98 -1.06
C LEU A 348 10.53 -11.46 -0.73
N THR A 349 10.33 -11.87 0.52
CA THR A 349 10.40 -13.27 0.95
C THR A 349 9.35 -14.13 0.26
N THR A 350 8.10 -13.66 0.14
CA THR A 350 7.04 -14.37 -0.58
C THR A 350 7.39 -14.56 -2.06
N THR A 351 7.98 -13.54 -2.69
CA THR A 351 8.45 -13.62 -4.08
C THR A 351 9.63 -14.59 -4.22
N PHE A 352 10.56 -14.56 -3.26
CA PHE A 352 11.74 -15.42 -3.26
C PHE A 352 11.38 -16.89 -3.01
N PHE A 353 10.53 -17.18 -2.02
CA PHE A 353 10.02 -18.53 -1.78
C PHE A 353 9.10 -19.01 -2.90
N GLY A 354 8.30 -18.14 -3.53
CA GLY A 354 7.53 -18.46 -4.73
C GLY A 354 8.42 -18.86 -5.92
N LEU A 355 9.54 -18.15 -6.11
CA LEU A 355 10.53 -18.47 -7.14
C LEU A 355 11.25 -19.79 -6.86
N LEU A 356 11.60 -20.08 -5.60
CA LEU A 356 12.23 -21.35 -5.18
C LEU A 356 11.28 -22.55 -5.25
N THR A 357 9.97 -22.34 -5.08
CA THR A 357 8.95 -23.40 -5.13
C THR A 357 8.32 -23.57 -6.51
N PHE A 358 8.81 -22.86 -7.55
CA PHE A 358 8.21 -22.81 -8.90
C PHE A 358 6.70 -22.50 -8.89
N LYS A 359 6.21 -21.88 -7.81
CA LYS A 359 4.85 -21.34 -7.72
C LYS A 359 4.96 -19.84 -7.88
N LEU A 360 4.80 -19.39 -9.13
CA LEU A 360 4.60 -17.98 -9.42
C LEU A 360 3.45 -17.45 -8.56
N PRO A 361 3.57 -16.24 -7.97
CA PRO A 361 2.45 -15.63 -7.26
C PRO A 361 1.25 -15.54 -8.22
N PRO A 362 0.02 -15.77 -7.73
CA PRO A 362 -1.17 -15.71 -8.56
C PRO A 362 -1.19 -14.36 -9.27
N SER A 363 -1.40 -14.40 -10.58
CA SER A 363 -1.43 -13.19 -11.39
C SER A 363 -2.54 -12.24 -10.90
N ALA A 364 -2.44 -10.94 -11.21
CA ALA A 364 -3.41 -9.94 -10.74
C ALA A 364 -4.88 -10.30 -11.08
N ASP A 365 -5.09 -11.13 -12.11
CA ASP A 365 -6.41 -11.62 -12.50
C ASP A 365 -6.86 -12.83 -11.66
N GLU A 366 -5.95 -13.71 -11.23
CA GLU A 366 -6.25 -14.78 -10.26
C GLU A 366 -6.55 -14.22 -8.85
N LEU A 367 -5.89 -13.14 -8.45
CA LEU A 367 -6.21 -12.43 -7.20
C LEU A 367 -7.60 -11.78 -7.24
N ARG A 368 -8.02 -11.25 -8.40
CA ARG A 368 -9.38 -10.74 -8.61
C ARG A 368 -10.41 -11.87 -8.59
N GLU A 369 -10.09 -13.03 -9.14
CA GLU A 369 -10.95 -14.22 -9.08
C GLU A 369 -11.05 -14.80 -7.68
N LEU A 370 -9.94 -14.86 -6.92
CA LEU A 370 -9.95 -15.29 -5.52
C LEU A 370 -10.70 -14.30 -4.63
N GLN A 371 -10.59 -12.99 -4.88
CA GLN A 371 -11.42 -11.99 -4.21
C GLN A 371 -12.90 -12.13 -4.56
N ARG A 372 -13.23 -12.36 -5.84
CA ARG A 372 -14.62 -12.63 -6.25
C ARG A 372 -15.17 -13.90 -5.61
N LYS A 373 -14.38 -14.97 -5.53
CA LYS A 373 -14.74 -16.23 -4.84
C LYS A 373 -14.90 -16.03 -3.33
N ALA A 374 -14.02 -15.26 -2.70
CA ALA A 374 -14.11 -14.95 -1.28
C ALA A 374 -15.39 -14.14 -0.96
N VAL A 375 -15.70 -13.13 -1.77
CA VAL A 375 -16.95 -12.34 -1.63
C VAL A 375 -18.19 -13.21 -1.88
N GLN A 376 -18.16 -14.07 -2.89
CA GLN A 376 -19.25 -15.03 -3.16
C GLN A 376 -19.43 -16.07 -2.04
N SER A 377 -18.35 -16.48 -1.38
CA SER A 377 -18.43 -17.42 -0.24
C SER A 377 -19.05 -16.79 1.02
N VAL A 378 -18.95 -15.47 1.18
CA VAL A 378 -19.59 -14.70 2.25
C VAL A 378 -21.07 -14.45 1.96
N GLU A 379 -21.45 -14.25 0.70
CA GLU A 379 -22.88 -14.15 0.30
C GLU A 379 -23.62 -15.50 0.40
N GLY A 380 -22.90 -16.62 0.27
CA GLY A 380 -23.49 -17.97 0.38
C GLY A 380 -23.67 -18.52 1.80
N SER A 381 -23.12 -17.89 2.84
CA SER A 381 -23.08 -18.42 4.21
C SER A 381 -24.00 -17.69 5.20
N GLY A 382 -25.04 -17.01 4.70
CA GLY A 382 -26.09 -16.35 5.50
C GLY A 382 -27.03 -17.28 6.30
N GLN A 383 -26.76 -18.59 6.37
CA GLN A 383 -27.60 -19.54 7.12
C GLN A 383 -26.77 -20.72 7.65
N ALA A 384 -26.25 -20.58 8.87
CA ALA A 384 -26.16 -21.60 9.93
C ALA A 384 -25.05 -21.22 10.93
N GLY A 385 -25.41 -21.11 12.21
CA GLY A 385 -24.48 -20.81 13.29
C GLY A 385 -23.57 -21.99 13.63
N ALA A 386 -22.29 -21.69 13.86
CA ALA A 386 -21.39 -22.49 14.70
C ALA A 386 -20.30 -21.57 15.30
N PRO A 387 -20.03 -21.64 16.62
CA PRO A 387 -19.01 -20.83 17.28
C PRO A 387 -17.65 -21.54 17.23
N GLY A 388 -16.57 -20.84 16.89
CA GLY A 388 -15.22 -21.34 17.15
C GLY A 388 -14.11 -21.12 16.11
N ALA A 389 -14.26 -20.24 15.12
CA ALA A 389 -13.13 -19.83 14.27
C ALA A 389 -12.65 -18.43 14.66
N VAL A 390 -11.49 -18.37 15.31
CA VAL A 390 -10.78 -17.14 15.62
C VAL A 390 -10.54 -16.37 14.33
N LEU A 391 -11.19 -15.20 14.19
CA LEU A 391 -10.96 -14.25 13.11
C LEU A 391 -9.47 -13.85 13.09
N ARG A 392 -8.69 -14.41 12.17
CA ARG A 392 -7.53 -13.71 11.61
C ARG A 392 -8.07 -12.78 10.50
N PRO A 393 -7.73 -11.49 10.50
CA PRO A 393 -8.27 -10.57 9.50
C PRO A 393 -7.74 -10.96 8.12
N ALA A 394 -8.65 -11.40 7.25
CA ALA A 394 -8.43 -11.81 5.86
C ALA A 394 -8.11 -10.62 4.91
N PHE A 395 -7.44 -9.58 5.41
CA PHE A 395 -7.21 -8.32 4.67
C PHE A 395 -5.72 -7.98 4.50
N ALA A 396 -4.81 -8.93 4.74
CA ALA A 396 -3.37 -8.77 4.52
C ALA A 396 -2.84 -9.51 3.27
N GLU A 397 -3.71 -9.75 2.27
CA GLU A 397 -3.37 -10.47 1.03
C GLU A 397 -3.45 -9.61 -0.25
N GLN A 398 -3.53 -8.28 -0.15
CA GLN A 398 -3.34 -7.40 -1.33
C GLN A 398 -1.86 -7.08 -1.54
N ALA A 399 -1.13 -8.05 -2.10
CA ALA A 399 0.00 -7.93 -3.05
C ALA A 399 0.86 -9.20 -2.98
N ALA A 400 0.47 -10.26 -3.67
CA ALA A 400 1.38 -11.37 -3.91
C ALA A 400 2.42 -10.93 -4.96
N GLY A 401 3.65 -10.63 -4.51
CA GLY A 401 4.76 -10.23 -5.38
C GLY A 401 5.36 -8.85 -5.05
N LEU A 402 6.61 -8.62 -5.47
CA LEU A 402 7.22 -7.29 -5.43
C LEU A 402 6.33 -6.28 -6.17
N ALA A 403 6.02 -5.16 -5.51
CA ALA A 403 5.35 -4.04 -6.16
C ALA A 403 6.33 -3.30 -7.08
N LYS A 404 5.82 -2.52 -8.06
CA LYS A 404 6.66 -1.67 -8.96
C LYS A 404 7.65 -0.77 -8.20
N ARG A 405 7.29 -0.40 -6.97
CA ARG A 405 8.09 0.41 -6.06
C ARG A 405 9.27 -0.36 -5.43
N ASP A 406 9.12 -1.67 -5.19
CA ASP A 406 10.10 -2.53 -4.51
C ASP A 406 11.37 -2.76 -5.36
N TYR A 407 11.32 -2.48 -6.67
CA TYR A 407 12.44 -2.74 -7.58
C TYR A 407 13.61 -1.76 -7.43
N VAL A 408 13.37 -0.48 -7.10
CA VAL A 408 14.48 0.49 -7.00
C VAL A 408 15.36 0.19 -5.79
N PRO A 409 14.83 0.01 -4.56
CA PRO A 409 15.65 -0.35 -3.42
C PRO A 409 16.28 -1.74 -3.55
N LEU A 410 15.58 -2.69 -4.19
CA LEU A 410 16.15 -4.01 -4.48
C LEU A 410 17.33 -3.91 -5.46
N ALA A 411 17.21 -3.10 -6.53
CA ALA A 411 18.28 -2.91 -7.49
C ALA A 411 19.53 -2.28 -6.86
N VAL A 412 19.35 -1.30 -5.96
CA VAL A 412 20.47 -0.70 -5.22
C VAL A 412 21.13 -1.72 -4.29
N ALA A 413 20.35 -2.53 -3.56
CA ALA A 413 20.89 -3.57 -2.69
C ALA A 413 21.70 -4.62 -3.48
N VAL A 414 21.17 -5.09 -4.60
CA VAL A 414 21.87 -6.03 -5.51
C VAL A 414 23.13 -5.38 -6.10
N PHE A 415 23.08 -4.11 -6.47
CA PHE A 415 24.21 -3.40 -7.05
C PHE A 415 25.40 -3.32 -6.06
N VAL A 416 25.14 -3.03 -4.79
CA VAL A 416 26.19 -2.96 -3.75
C VAL A 416 26.87 -4.32 -3.55
N ASP A 417 26.10 -5.40 -3.47
CA ASP A 417 26.64 -6.76 -3.34
C ASP A 417 27.38 -7.21 -4.62
N LEU A 418 26.91 -6.81 -5.80
CA LEU A 418 27.62 -7.03 -7.07
C LEU A 418 28.94 -6.27 -7.13
N CYS A 419 29.00 -5.04 -6.62
CA CYS A 419 30.25 -4.28 -6.52
C CYS A 419 31.27 -4.98 -5.61
N LEU A 420 30.82 -5.57 -4.49
CA LEU A 420 31.68 -6.38 -3.62
C LEU A 420 32.24 -7.60 -4.35
N LEU A 421 31.41 -8.30 -5.12
CA LEU A 421 31.84 -9.42 -5.95
C LEU A 421 32.88 -8.99 -6.99
N LEU A 422 32.62 -7.92 -7.73
CA LEU A 422 33.53 -7.42 -8.77
C LEU A 422 34.90 -6.99 -8.22
N VAL A 423 34.93 -6.33 -7.07
CA VAL A 423 36.20 -5.94 -6.42
C VAL A 423 36.97 -7.18 -5.91
N SER A 424 36.26 -8.25 -5.54
CA SER A 424 36.89 -9.49 -5.04
C SER A 424 37.50 -10.38 -6.13
N ILE A 425 36.99 -10.35 -7.38
CA ILE A 425 37.51 -11.14 -8.52
C ILE A 425 38.97 -10.80 -8.84
N GLY A 426 39.41 -9.57 -8.56
CA GLY A 426 40.75 -9.09 -8.90
C GLY A 426 41.86 -9.38 -7.89
N ARG A 427 41.69 -10.34 -6.96
CA ARG A 427 42.67 -10.63 -5.90
C ARG A 427 43.74 -11.65 -6.32
N PRO A 428 45.05 -11.37 -6.11
CA PRO A 428 46.08 -12.40 -6.07
C PRO A 428 46.01 -13.16 -4.73
N VAL A 429 46.07 -14.49 -4.80
CA VAL A 429 45.72 -15.54 -3.81
C VAL A 429 46.51 -15.54 -2.48
N ASN A 430 47.34 -14.53 -2.17
CA ASN A 430 48.42 -14.71 -1.17
C ASN A 430 48.27 -13.99 0.18
N GLN A 431 47.15 -13.32 0.48
CA GLN A 431 47.07 -12.48 1.71
C GLN A 431 46.91 -13.27 3.02
N PHE A 432 46.19 -14.39 3.03
CA PHE A 432 45.99 -15.18 4.25
C PHE A 432 47.13 -16.18 4.54
N MET A 433 47.86 -16.64 3.52
CA MET A 433 49.05 -17.48 3.74
C MET A 433 50.20 -16.71 4.41
N GLY A 434 50.32 -15.40 4.16
CA GLY A 434 51.35 -14.57 4.80
C GLY A 434 51.11 -14.38 6.31
N LEU A 435 49.84 -14.32 6.74
CA LEU A 435 49.47 -14.18 8.15
C LEU A 435 49.62 -15.52 8.90
N GLU A 436 49.31 -16.63 8.24
CA GLU A 436 49.53 -17.98 8.79
C GLU A 436 51.02 -18.33 8.89
N ARG A 437 51.87 -17.86 7.96
CA ARG A 437 53.33 -17.93 8.08
C ARG A 437 53.85 -17.06 9.23
N SER A 438 53.42 -15.80 9.32
CA SER A 438 53.82 -14.89 10.40
C SER A 438 53.42 -15.40 11.80
N MET A 439 52.32 -16.16 11.94
CA MET A 439 51.92 -16.79 13.21
C MET A 439 52.59 -18.15 13.47
N ARG A 440 53.21 -18.78 12.46
CA ARG A 440 54.08 -19.97 12.66
C ARG A 440 55.53 -19.58 12.97
N GLU A 441 55.93 -18.39 12.57
CA GLU A 441 57.28 -17.85 12.77
C GLU A 441 57.43 -17.04 14.07
N ALA A 442 56.33 -16.81 14.79
CA ALA A 442 56.28 -16.25 16.16
C ALA A 442 55.92 -17.36 17.15
#